data_AF-A0A950WKK2-F1
#
_entry.id   AF-A0A950WKK2-F1
#
_cell.length_a   1.000
_cell.length_b   1.000
_cell.length_c   1.000
_cell.angle_alpha   90.00
_cell.angle_beta   90.00
_cell.angle_gamma   90.00
#
_symmetry.space_group_name_H-M   'P 1'
#
loop_
_entity.id
_entity.type
_entity.pdbx_description
1 polymer ?
#
loop_
_entity_poly.entity_id
_entity_poly.type
_entity_poly.pdbx_seq_one_letter_code
_entity_poly.pdbx_strand_id
1 'polypeptide(L)' 'MAQIAVEHVEDGLHPNEVVVTIRTAENQTEEVAVDRRLVENNRLRASEVGSQHERVLVELPRETLSGS' A
#
# COMPACT_ATOMS: atom_id res chain seq x y z
N MET A 1 0.04 2.43 13.63
CA MET A 1 -0.45 1.99 12.31
C MET A 1 -0.18 3.11 11.34
N ALA A 2 0.46 2.81 10.23
CA ALA A 2 0.74 3.79 9.19
C ALA A 2 -0.45 3.95 8.24
N GLN A 3 -0.60 5.15 7.68
CA GLN A 3 -1.56 5.44 6.62
C GLN A 3 -0.81 5.94 5.39
N ILE A 4 -0.88 5.17 4.32
CA ILE A 4 -0.19 5.44 3.07
C ILE A 4 -1.20 6.07 2.11
N ALA A 5 -0.84 7.19 1.48
CA ALA A 5 -1.68 7.79 0.44
C ALA A 5 -1.68 6.87 -0.79
N VAL A 6 -2.87 6.64 -1.34
CA VAL A 6 -3.06 5.82 -2.55
C VAL A 6 -3.32 6.75 -3.73
N GLU A 7 -2.59 6.55 -4.82
CA GLU A 7 -2.74 7.32 -6.05
C GLU A 7 -3.90 6.77 -6.90
N HIS A 8 -3.98 5.44 -7.01
CA HIS A 8 -4.98 4.74 -7.78
C HIS A 8 -5.44 3.45 -7.08
N VAL A 9 -6.70 3.10 -7.26
CA VAL A 9 -7.32 1.86 -6.75
C VAL A 9 -7.98 1.15 -7.93
N GLU A 10 -7.62 -0.10 -8.15
CA GLU A 10 -8.18 -0.97 -9.18
C GLU A 10 -8.75 -2.25 -8.54
N ASP A 11 -9.68 -2.91 -9.22
CA ASP A 11 -10.20 -4.20 -8.76
C ASP A 11 -9.10 -5.28 -8.85
N GLY A 12 -8.94 -6.06 -7.79
CA GLY A 12 -8.01 -7.19 -7.73
C GLY A 12 -8.57 -8.46 -8.38
N LEU A 13 -7.80 -9.56 -8.30
CA LEU A 13 -8.21 -10.85 -8.88
C LEU A 13 -9.32 -11.53 -8.06
N HIS A 14 -9.43 -11.18 -6.78
CA HIS A 14 -10.45 -11.67 -5.87
C HIS A 14 -11.45 -10.55 -5.50
N PRO A 15 -12.75 -10.84 -5.26
CA PRO A 15 -13.75 -9.81 -4.93
C PRO A 15 -13.44 -8.95 -3.69
N ASN A 16 -12.61 -9.48 -2.78
CA ASN A 16 -12.16 -8.79 -1.57
C ASN A 16 -10.78 -8.14 -1.72
N GLU A 17 -10.18 -8.22 -2.90
CA GLU A 17 -8.87 -7.69 -3.20
C GLU A 17 -9.01 -6.43 -4.05
N VAL A 18 -8.09 -5.50 -3.85
CA VAL A 18 -7.88 -4.33 -4.70
C VAL A 18 -6.39 -4.18 -4.95
N VAL A 19 -6.04 -3.74 -6.14
CA VAL A 19 -4.67 -3.31 -6.43
C VAL A 19 -4.60 -1.83 -6.15
N VAL A 20 -3.62 -1.41 -5.35
CA VAL A 20 -3.38 -0.01 -5.05
C VAL A 20 -2.02 0.43 -5.56
N THR A 21 -2.00 1.60 -6.17
CA THR A 21 -0.77 2.28 -6.58
C THR A 21 -0.36 3.23 -5.47
N ILE A 22 0.85 3.05 -4.94
CA ILE A 22 1.42 3.90 -3.88
C ILE A 22 2.74 4.52 -4.35
N ARG A 23 3.11 5.63 -3.70
CA ARG A 23 4.41 6.26 -3.90
C ARG A 23 5.31 6.05 -2.70
N THR A 24 6.50 5.49 -2.91
CA THR A 24 7.48 5.26 -1.86
C THR A 24 8.20 6.55 -1.48
N ALA A 25 8.92 6.54 -0.36
CA ALA A 25 9.76 7.66 0.07
C ALA A 25 10.90 7.98 -0.90
N GLU A 26 11.19 7.08 -1.84
CA GLU A 26 12.20 7.24 -2.90
C GLU A 26 11.58 7.74 -4.21
N ASN A 27 10.31 8.15 -4.16
CA ASN A 27 9.53 8.64 -5.29
C ASN A 27 9.38 7.59 -6.41
N GLN A 28 9.41 6.30 -6.04
CA GLN A 28 9.06 5.19 -6.91
C GLN A 28 7.58 4.86 -6.73
N THR A 29 6.97 4.33 -7.79
CA THR A 29 5.59 3.87 -7.76
C THR A 29 5.58 2.36 -7.63
N GLU A 30 4.76 1.84 -6.72
CA GLU A 30 4.58 0.40 -6.53
C GLU A 30 3.10 0.03 -6.59
N GLU A 31 2.80 -1.13 -7.19
CA GLU A 31 1.47 -1.72 -7.23
C GLU A 31 1.40 -2.90 -6.26
N VAL A 32 0.44 -2.80 -5.33
CA VAL A 32 0.29 -3.77 -4.25
C VAL A 32 -1.15 -4.26 -4.21
N ALA A 33 -1.34 -5.57 -4.30
CA ALA A 33 -2.62 -6.19 -4.03
C ALA A 33 -2.84 -6.23 -2.51
N VAL A 34 -4.01 -5.79 -2.04
CA VAL A 34 -4.37 -5.73 -0.62
C VAL A 34 -5.85 -6.07 -0.43
N ASP A 35 -6.24 -6.46 0.79
CA ASP A 35 -7.66 -6.59 1.13
C ASP A 35 -8.34 -5.22 1.07
N ARG A 36 -9.48 -5.14 0.38
CA ARG A 36 -10.30 -3.92 0.20
C ARG A 36 -10.63 -3.24 1.52
N ARG A 37 -10.78 -3.99 2.61
CA ARG A 37 -11.09 -3.44 3.95
C ARG A 37 -9.95 -2.62 4.56
N LEU A 38 -8.74 -2.73 4.01
CA LEU A 38 -7.58 -1.96 4.43
C LEU A 38 -7.49 -0.61 3.71
N VAL A 39 -8.29 -0.39 2.67
CA VAL A 39 -8.31 0.84 1.89
C VAL A 39 -9.57 1.64 2.25
N GLU A 40 -9.37 2.86 2.74
CA GLU A 40 -10.46 3.77 3.11
C GLU A 40 -10.07 5.21 2.75
N ASN A 41 -10.95 5.95 2.06
CA ASN A 41 -10.73 7.35 1.67
C ASN A 41 -9.38 7.59 0.94
N ASN A 42 -9.02 6.71 -0.01
CA ASN A 42 -7.74 6.72 -0.73
C ASN A 42 -6.51 6.63 0.20
N ARG A 43 -6.64 5.95 1.34
CA ARG A 43 -5.53 5.63 2.22
C ARG A 43 -5.49 4.14 2.49
N LEU A 44 -4.30 3.56 2.39
CA LEU A 44 -4.02 2.18 2.78
C LEU A 44 -3.57 2.15 4.24
N ARG A 45 -4.21 1.32 5.05
CA ARG A 45 -3.79 1.01 6.41
C ARG A 45 -2.72 -0.06 6.38
N ALA A 46 -1.58 0.21 6.99
CA ALA A 46 -0.44 -0.70 7.05
C ALA A 46 0.13 -0.79 8.47
N SER A 47 0.80 -1.90 8.75
CA SER A 47 1.58 -2.07 9.98
C SER A 47 2.85 -1.24 9.87
N GLU A 48 3.17 -0.47 10.90
CA GLU A 48 4.43 0.26 10.96
C GLU A 48 5.48 -0.62 11.65
N VAL A 49 6.62 -0.80 10.98
CA VAL A 49 7.74 -1.63 11.46
C VAL A 49 8.81 -0.76 12.12
N GLY A 50 8.96 0.47 11.65
CA GLY A 50 9.86 1.44 12.25
C GLY A 50 9.88 2.76 11.49
N SER A 51 10.53 3.76 12.06
CA SER A 51 10.65 5.09 11.45
C SER A 51 12.08 5.59 11.57
N GLN A 52 12.58 6.26 10.53
CA GLN A 52 13.87 6.95 10.57
C GLN A 52 13.75 8.30 9.86
N HIS A 53 14.00 9.38 10.59
CA HIS A 53 13.78 10.76 10.13
C HIS A 53 12.34 10.94 9.62
N GLU A 54 12.16 11.30 8.35
CA GLU A 54 10.87 11.51 7.70
C GLU A 54 10.39 10.28 6.92
N ARG A 55 11.05 9.12 7.10
CA ARG A 55 10.71 7.87 6.43
C ARG A 55 10.12 6.87 7.42
N VAL A 56 9.11 6.15 6.96
CA VAL A 56 8.46 5.08 7.73
C VAL A 56 8.60 3.78 6.96
N LEU A 57 9.09 2.75 7.63
CA LEU A 57 9.08 1.39 7.14
C LEU A 57 7.75 0.74 7.55
N VAL A 58 7.04 0.21 6.57
CA VAL A 58 5.73 -0.41 6.75
C VAL A 58 5.75 -1.85 6.27
N GLU A 59 4.97 -2.69 6.92
CA GLU A 59 4.66 -4.04 6.44
C GLU A 59 3.28 -4.03 5.80
N LEU A 60 3.23 -4.50 4.55
CA LEU A 60 2.00 -4.61 3.77
C LEU A 60 1.49 -6.05 3.85
N PRO A 61 0.18 -6.25 4.10
CA PRO A 61 -0.41 -7.57 4.09
C PRO A 61 -0.67 -8.06 2.64
N ARG A 62 0.43 -8.35 1.89
CA ARG A 62 0.67 -9.11 0.61
C ARG A 62 -0.39 -9.04 -0.52
N GLU A 63 -0.10 -9.13 -1.83
CA GLU A 63 1.05 -9.53 -2.67
C GLU A 63 1.56 -8.34 -3.50
N THR A 64 2.87 -8.15 -3.61
CA THR A 64 3.45 -7.19 -4.57
C THR A 64 3.31 -7.78 -5.98
N LEU A 65 2.53 -7.15 -6.85
CA LEU A 65 2.33 -7.61 -8.24
C LEU A 65 3.52 -7.26 -9.14
N SER A 66 4.28 -6.23 -8.77
CA SER A 66 5.52 -5.83 -9.44
C SER A 66 6.57 -5.42 -8.41
N GLY A 67 7.61 -6.24 -8.27
CA GLY A 67 8.85 -5.86 -7.58
C GLY A 67 9.96 -5.79 -8.62
N SER A 68 10.50 -4.60 -8.86
CA SER A 68 11.75 -4.42 -9.62
C SER A 68 12.92 -4.29 -8.67
#